data_AF-A0A6J0PAL6-F1
#
_entry.id   AF-A0A6J0PAL6-F1
#
_cell.length_a   1.000
_cell.length_b   1.000
_cell.length_c   1.000
_cell.angle_alpha   90.00
_cell.angle_beta   90.00
_cell.angle_gamma   90.00
#
_symmetry.space_group_name_H-M   'P 1'
#
loop_
_entity.id
_entity.type
_entity.pdbx_description
1 polymer ?
#
loop_
_entity_poly.entity_id
_entity_poly.type
_entity_poly.pdbx_seq_one_letter_code
_entity_poly.pdbx_strand_id
1 'polypeptide(L)'
;MTPAPPLLVLLLLFVSISSTPSTEGTATAVVEESSPTPTAWPLQFHSLLYTNNSGELSVVDLWYDWPNSRNFNIIQHQLGTLLYDLEWDNGTSFYYTLDDSRHCQTYHFDVGILRPDWLDGANYLGQQRVDGFLCNVWEKVQFIWYYEDVETKHPVQWVFYTGRSVHVMTFEVGAVLEEAQWQAPEYCFEKKEGENPKFQSIISEGFQQSLMSKKYLKGP
;
A
#
# COMPACT_ATOMS: atom_id res chain seq x y z
N MET A 1 52.20 -41.99 57.91
CA MET A 1 53.65 -41.79 57.74
C MET A 1 53.99 -42.15 56.31
N THR A 2 54.49 -41.17 55.55
CA THR A 2 55.01 -41.23 54.16
C THR A 2 56.28 -42.10 54.07
N PRO A 3 56.92 -42.34 52.89
CA PRO A 3 56.50 -42.22 51.48
C PRO A 3 56.84 -43.48 50.62
N ALA A 4 56.46 -43.49 49.34
CA ALA A 4 57.18 -44.22 48.28
C ALA A 4 57.47 -43.25 47.12
N PRO A 5 58.70 -43.21 46.55
CA PRO A 5 59.14 -42.19 45.60
C PRO A 5 59.26 -42.82 44.16
N PRO A 6 59.95 -42.23 43.16
CA PRO A 6 59.38 -42.01 41.83
C PRO A 6 60.04 -42.86 40.72
N LEU A 7 59.38 -43.02 39.57
CA LEU A 7 60.02 -43.41 38.29
C LEU A 7 59.16 -42.81 37.17
N LEU A 8 59.54 -41.63 36.65
CA LEU A 8 60.26 -41.41 35.37
C LEU A 8 59.52 -41.99 34.15
N VAL A 9 59.17 -41.13 33.17
CA VAL A 9 59.62 -41.22 31.76
C VAL A 9 58.71 -40.39 30.82
N LEU A 10 59.38 -39.44 30.14
CA LEU A 10 59.20 -38.82 28.82
C LEU A 10 57.84 -38.30 28.31
N LEU A 11 57.88 -37.00 28.05
CA LEU A 11 57.14 -36.25 27.03
C LEU A 11 57.25 -36.90 25.63
N LEU A 12 56.12 -37.11 24.94
CA LEU A 12 56.03 -37.14 23.49
C LEU A 12 54.80 -36.32 23.06
N LEU A 13 55.04 -35.08 22.62
CA LEU A 13 54.08 -34.24 21.92
C LEU A 13 53.93 -34.76 20.49
N PHE A 14 52.85 -35.47 20.19
CA PHE A 14 52.44 -35.75 18.82
C PHE A 14 51.52 -34.63 18.33
N VAL A 15 52.09 -33.66 17.62
CA VAL A 15 51.34 -32.69 16.81
C VAL A 15 50.76 -33.46 15.62
N SER A 16 49.46 -33.71 15.65
CA SER A 16 48.73 -34.28 14.50
C SER A 16 48.28 -33.14 13.60
N ILE A 17 48.99 -32.92 12.50
CA ILE A 17 48.53 -32.05 11.40
C ILE A 17 47.53 -32.87 10.59
N SER A 18 46.24 -32.70 10.88
CA SER A 18 45.17 -33.24 10.04
C SER A 18 44.92 -32.26 8.89
N SER A 19 45.38 -32.61 7.69
CA SER A 19 45.10 -31.90 6.44
C SER A 19 43.60 -31.92 6.14
N THR A 20 42.98 -30.74 6.08
CA THR A 20 41.60 -30.56 5.59
C THR A 20 41.53 -30.92 4.11
N PRO A 21 40.64 -31.83 3.68
CA PRO A 21 40.39 -32.01 2.26
C PRO A 21 39.70 -30.76 1.71
N SER A 22 40.31 -30.17 0.69
CA SER A 22 39.72 -29.12 -0.13
C SER A 22 38.52 -29.70 -0.88
N THR A 23 37.32 -29.35 -0.44
CA THR A 23 36.08 -29.63 -1.15
C THR A 23 36.10 -28.87 -2.48
N GLU A 24 36.25 -29.59 -3.58
CA GLU A 24 36.00 -29.07 -4.92
C GLU A 24 34.55 -28.55 -4.97
N GLY A 25 34.42 -27.26 -5.26
CA GLY A 25 33.12 -26.61 -5.37
C GLY A 25 32.36 -27.18 -6.56
N THR A 26 31.41 -28.06 -6.28
CA THR A 26 30.27 -28.27 -7.18
C THR A 26 29.60 -26.92 -7.32
N ALA A 27 29.74 -26.30 -8.50
CA ALA A 27 28.98 -25.10 -8.85
C ALA A 27 27.51 -25.50 -8.90
N THR A 28 26.84 -25.41 -7.75
CA THR A 28 25.39 -25.37 -7.69
C THR A 28 24.98 -24.19 -8.55
N ALA A 29 24.35 -24.46 -9.69
CA ALA A 29 23.71 -23.42 -10.47
C ALA A 29 22.73 -22.73 -9.52
N VAL A 30 23.07 -21.52 -9.09
CA VAL A 30 22.13 -20.64 -8.42
C VAL A 30 21.10 -20.34 -9.49
N VAL A 31 19.97 -21.04 -9.43
CA VAL A 31 18.78 -20.60 -10.14
C VAL A 31 18.46 -19.26 -9.49
N GLU A 32 18.84 -18.16 -10.13
CA GLU A 32 18.29 -16.85 -9.75
C GLU A 32 16.79 -16.97 -9.98
N GLU A 33 16.08 -17.21 -8.89
CA GLU A 33 14.63 -17.18 -8.89
C GLU A 33 14.25 -15.76 -9.28
N SER A 34 13.66 -15.61 -10.47
CA SER A 34 13.24 -14.31 -10.96
C SER A 34 12.30 -13.68 -9.93
N SER A 35 12.53 -12.42 -9.60
CA SER A 35 11.64 -11.70 -8.67
C SER A 35 10.19 -11.81 -9.16
N PRO A 36 9.22 -11.92 -8.24
CA PRO A 36 7.80 -11.99 -8.60
C PRO A 36 7.41 -10.75 -9.43
N THR A 37 6.29 -10.80 -10.13
CA THR A 37 5.71 -9.61 -10.80
C THR A 37 4.49 -9.15 -10.00
N PRO A 38 4.28 -7.84 -9.78
CA PRO A 38 3.10 -7.37 -9.06
C PRO A 38 1.84 -7.71 -9.83
N THR A 39 0.80 -8.14 -9.14
CA THR A 39 -0.49 -8.47 -9.75
C THR A 39 -1.22 -7.19 -10.11
N ALA A 40 -1.70 -7.10 -11.35
CA ALA A 40 -2.55 -5.98 -11.76
C ALA A 40 -3.85 -5.99 -10.93
N TRP A 41 -4.35 -4.82 -10.58
CA TRP A 41 -5.65 -4.73 -9.91
C TRP A 41 -6.75 -5.34 -10.79
N PRO A 42 -7.75 -6.00 -10.20
CA PRO A 42 -8.94 -6.39 -10.93
C PRO A 42 -9.63 -5.18 -11.56
N LEU A 43 -10.31 -5.38 -12.69
CA LEU A 43 -11.02 -4.30 -13.38
C LEU A 43 -12.14 -3.69 -12.52
N GLN A 44 -12.73 -4.49 -11.64
CA GLN A 44 -13.76 -4.05 -10.71
C GLN A 44 -13.54 -4.75 -9.37
N PHE A 45 -13.68 -4.02 -8.27
CA PHE A 45 -13.69 -4.59 -6.94
C PHE A 45 -14.33 -3.62 -5.93
N HIS A 46 -14.73 -4.19 -4.80
CA HIS A 46 -15.08 -3.46 -3.59
C HIS A 46 -14.08 -3.81 -2.49
N SER A 47 -13.71 -2.83 -1.67
CA SER A 47 -12.81 -3.04 -0.54
C SER A 47 -13.18 -2.16 0.64
N LEU A 48 -13.27 -2.78 1.82
CA LEU A 48 -13.29 -2.06 3.08
C LEU A 48 -11.86 -1.84 3.55
N LEU A 49 -11.51 -0.59 3.83
CA LEU A 49 -10.17 -0.17 4.19
C LEU A 49 -10.18 0.50 5.56
N TYR A 50 -9.14 0.24 6.35
CA TYR A 50 -8.81 1.02 7.54
C TYR A 50 -7.62 1.94 7.23
N THR A 51 -7.79 3.25 7.43
CA THR A 51 -6.74 4.24 7.21
C THR A 51 -6.27 4.80 8.55
N ASN A 52 -4.96 4.98 8.69
CA ASN A 52 -4.34 5.73 9.77
C ASN A 52 -3.46 6.84 9.19
N ASN A 53 -3.80 8.09 9.49
CA ASN A 53 -2.99 9.25 9.17
C ASN A 53 -2.48 9.90 10.47
N SER A 54 -1.34 9.44 10.97
CA SER A 54 -0.73 9.98 12.20
C SER A 54 -1.66 9.99 13.43
N GLY A 55 -2.54 8.98 13.53
CA GLY A 55 -3.55 8.85 14.60
C GLY A 55 -4.94 9.34 14.19
N GLU A 56 -5.09 10.01 13.06
CA GLU A 56 -6.40 10.29 12.47
C GLU A 56 -6.90 9.05 11.72
N LEU A 57 -7.87 8.37 12.31
CA LEU A 57 -8.35 7.09 11.82
C LEU A 57 -9.64 7.26 11.02
N SER A 58 -9.75 6.49 9.94
CA SER A 58 -10.98 6.39 9.16
C SER A 58 -11.18 4.98 8.61
N VAL A 59 -12.44 4.68 8.30
CA VAL A 59 -12.82 3.54 7.47
C VAL A 59 -13.23 4.07 6.10
N VAL A 60 -12.78 3.41 5.04
CA VAL A 60 -13.11 3.76 3.66
C VAL A 60 -13.76 2.57 3.00
N ASP A 61 -14.95 2.79 2.45
CA ASP A 61 -15.63 1.86 1.56
C ASP A 61 -15.29 2.29 0.12
N LEU A 62 -14.44 1.49 -0.53
CA LEU A 62 -13.85 1.76 -1.84
C LEU A 62 -14.52 0.92 -2.91
N TRP A 63 -15.12 1.59 -3.89
CA TRP A 63 -15.60 0.99 -5.13
C TRP A 63 -14.73 1.40 -6.29
N TYR A 64 -14.11 0.42 -6.94
CA TYR A 64 -13.28 0.63 -8.12
C TYR A 64 -13.98 0.04 -9.34
N ASP A 65 -14.14 0.84 -10.40
CA ASP A 65 -14.82 0.44 -11.63
C ASP A 65 -14.08 0.98 -12.86
N TRP A 66 -13.02 0.27 -13.25
CA TRP A 66 -12.16 0.64 -14.38
C TRP A 66 -12.87 0.64 -15.74
N PRO A 67 -13.74 -0.33 -16.09
CA PRO A 67 -14.47 -0.29 -17.36
C PRO A 67 -15.30 0.98 -17.57
N ASN A 68 -15.77 1.58 -16.47
CA ASN A 68 -16.50 2.85 -16.46
C ASN A 68 -15.67 4.02 -15.94
N SER A 69 -14.34 3.86 -15.84
CA SER A 69 -13.40 4.94 -15.56
C SER A 69 -13.70 5.74 -14.28
N ARG A 70 -14.12 5.06 -13.21
CA ARG A 70 -14.57 5.70 -11.97
C ARG A 70 -14.11 4.99 -10.69
N ASN A 71 -13.90 5.77 -9.64
CA ASN A 71 -13.52 5.31 -8.32
C ASN A 71 -14.34 6.08 -7.28
N PHE A 72 -14.85 5.39 -6.25
CA PHE A 72 -15.68 6.01 -5.24
C PHE A 72 -15.24 5.59 -3.85
N ASN A 73 -14.79 6.57 -3.06
CA ASN A 73 -14.43 6.37 -1.66
C ASN A 73 -15.51 6.99 -0.77
N ILE A 74 -16.12 6.16 0.08
CA ILE A 74 -17.03 6.63 1.12
C ILE A 74 -16.28 6.55 2.45
N ILE A 75 -15.95 7.72 3.01
CA ILE A 75 -14.95 7.88 4.05
C ILE A 75 -15.64 8.28 5.37
N GLN A 76 -15.58 7.39 6.35
CA GLN A 76 -16.03 7.65 7.71
C GLN A 76 -14.83 7.89 8.61
N HIS A 77 -14.59 9.15 8.98
CA HIS A 77 -13.62 9.51 10.02
C HIS A 77 -14.15 9.17 11.42
N GLN A 78 -13.28 8.81 12.36
CA GLN A 78 -13.70 8.50 13.74
C GLN A 78 -14.49 9.64 14.42
N LEU A 79 -14.11 10.90 14.15
CA LEU A 79 -14.69 12.08 14.78
C LEU A 79 -15.20 13.11 13.75
N GLY A 80 -15.69 12.65 12.60
CA GLY A 80 -16.08 13.54 11.48
C GLY A 80 -17.35 13.12 10.75
N THR A 81 -17.75 13.97 9.80
CA THR A 81 -18.87 13.72 8.90
C THR A 81 -18.48 12.66 7.86
N LEU A 82 -19.47 11.87 7.42
CA LEU A 82 -19.35 10.95 6.30
C LEU A 82 -19.04 11.74 5.01
N LEU A 83 -17.86 11.53 4.45
CA LEU A 83 -17.36 12.22 3.27
C LEU A 83 -17.39 11.28 2.07
N TYR A 84 -17.84 11.78 0.93
CA TYR A 84 -17.91 11.07 -0.32
C TYR A 84 -16.87 11.66 -1.28
N ASP A 85 -15.98 10.83 -1.82
CA ASP A 85 -14.98 11.20 -2.83
C ASP A 85 -15.21 10.38 -4.10
N LEU A 86 -15.90 10.99 -5.06
CA LEU A 86 -16.19 10.41 -6.36
C LEU A 86 -15.17 10.91 -7.38
N GLU A 87 -14.31 10.02 -7.88
CA GLU A 87 -13.23 10.30 -8.81
C GLU A 87 -13.53 9.72 -10.20
N TRP A 88 -13.22 10.49 -11.25
CA TRP A 88 -13.31 10.07 -12.65
C TRP A 88 -11.92 10.05 -13.30
N ASP A 89 -11.74 9.23 -14.33
CA ASP A 89 -10.47 9.09 -15.06
C ASP A 89 -9.97 10.38 -15.73
N ASN A 90 -10.89 11.30 -16.04
CA ASN A 90 -10.57 12.60 -16.61
C ASN A 90 -9.90 13.56 -15.59
N GLY A 91 -9.65 13.09 -14.36
CA GLY A 91 -9.01 13.86 -13.30
C GLY A 91 -9.97 14.56 -12.36
N THR A 92 -11.26 14.60 -12.68
CA THR A 92 -12.26 15.28 -11.84
C THR A 92 -12.55 14.44 -10.61
N SER A 93 -12.59 15.08 -9.45
CA SER A 93 -13.02 14.48 -8.20
C SER A 93 -13.97 15.41 -7.45
N PHE A 94 -15.04 14.83 -6.92
CA PHE A 94 -16.04 15.51 -6.11
C PHE A 94 -15.96 15.03 -4.67
N TYR A 95 -15.64 15.94 -3.76
CA TYR A 95 -15.68 15.71 -2.31
C TYR A 95 -16.94 16.34 -1.75
N TYR A 96 -17.88 15.53 -1.27
CA TYR A 96 -19.18 16.04 -0.81
C TYR A 96 -19.73 15.32 0.42
N THR A 97 -20.71 15.95 1.06
CA THR A 97 -21.49 15.36 2.16
C THR A 97 -22.95 15.30 1.73
N LEU A 98 -23.66 14.22 2.06
CA LEU A 98 -25.10 14.04 1.75
C LEU A 98 -26.03 14.50 2.88
N ASP A 99 -25.47 15.00 3.99
CA ASP A 99 -26.25 15.55 5.10
C ASP A 99 -26.75 16.98 4.80
N ASP A 100 -27.47 17.57 5.76
CA ASP A 100 -28.04 18.92 5.63
C ASP A 100 -27.00 20.02 5.36
N SER A 101 -25.70 19.75 5.57
CA SER A 101 -24.65 20.72 5.25
C SER A 101 -24.45 20.90 3.74
N ARG A 102 -24.86 19.92 2.91
CA ARG A 102 -24.77 19.94 1.43
C ARG A 102 -23.41 20.47 0.95
N HIS A 103 -22.34 19.99 1.57
CA HIS A 103 -21.00 20.44 1.23
C HIS A 103 -20.56 19.78 -0.08
N CYS A 104 -19.88 20.54 -0.94
CA CYS A 104 -19.20 19.99 -2.11
C CYS A 104 -17.97 20.81 -2.50
N GLN A 105 -16.87 20.14 -2.81
CA GLN A 105 -15.69 20.71 -3.44
C GLN A 105 -15.31 19.86 -4.65
N THR A 106 -14.97 20.54 -5.75
CA THR A 106 -14.51 19.90 -6.98
C THR A 106 -13.04 20.16 -7.15
N TYR A 107 -12.29 19.10 -7.42
CA TYR A 107 -10.88 19.15 -7.71
C TYR A 107 -10.58 18.50 -9.06
N HIS A 108 -9.45 18.91 -9.63
CA HIS A 108 -8.94 18.35 -10.88
C HIS A 108 -7.50 17.89 -10.68
N PHE A 109 -7.24 16.64 -11.04
CA PHE A 109 -5.96 15.95 -10.92
C PHE A 109 -5.48 15.49 -12.30
N ASP A 110 -4.21 15.72 -12.64
CA ASP A 110 -3.68 15.40 -13.98
C ASP A 110 -3.63 13.90 -14.35
N VAL A 111 -3.89 12.99 -13.40
CA VAL A 111 -3.60 11.54 -13.53
C VAL A 111 -4.86 10.67 -13.53
N GLY A 112 -6.00 11.21 -13.08
CA GLY A 112 -7.24 10.43 -12.93
C GLY A 112 -7.16 9.34 -11.85
N ILE A 113 -7.95 8.28 -12.03
CA ILE A 113 -7.94 7.09 -11.18
C ILE A 113 -6.75 6.18 -11.52
N LEU A 114 -6.30 5.38 -10.55
CA LEU A 114 -5.21 4.43 -10.78
C LEU A 114 -5.63 3.37 -11.81
N ARG A 115 -4.74 3.09 -12.76
CA ARG A 115 -4.92 2.01 -13.73
C ARG A 115 -4.66 0.66 -13.08
N PRO A 116 -5.19 -0.44 -13.63
CA PRO A 116 -4.92 -1.79 -13.14
C PRO A 116 -3.42 -2.11 -12.98
N ASP A 117 -2.60 -1.59 -13.89
CA ASP A 117 -1.16 -1.83 -13.97
C ASP A 117 -0.31 -0.77 -13.25
N TRP A 118 -0.87 0.01 -12.32
CA TRP A 118 -0.18 1.15 -11.72
C TRP A 118 1.15 0.79 -11.00
N LEU A 119 1.35 -0.48 -10.64
CA LEU A 119 2.60 -1.01 -10.07
C LEU A 119 3.67 -1.38 -11.12
N ASP A 120 3.40 -1.27 -12.41
CA ASP A 120 4.40 -1.60 -13.44
C ASP A 120 5.68 -0.76 -13.28
N GLY A 121 6.84 -1.40 -13.34
CA GLY A 121 8.13 -0.76 -13.03
C GLY A 121 8.37 -0.41 -11.55
N ALA A 122 7.59 -0.98 -10.60
CA ALA A 122 7.90 -0.89 -9.18
C ALA A 122 9.14 -1.72 -8.79
N ASN A 123 9.81 -1.30 -7.72
CA ASN A 123 10.97 -1.99 -7.17
C ASN A 123 10.51 -3.06 -6.18
N TYR A 124 10.91 -4.31 -6.40
CA TYR A 124 10.67 -5.39 -5.43
C TYR A 124 11.62 -5.26 -4.24
N LEU A 125 11.09 -5.31 -3.03
CA LEU A 125 11.86 -5.15 -1.78
C LEU A 125 12.00 -6.45 -0.98
N GLY A 126 11.42 -7.56 -1.46
CA GLY A 126 11.40 -8.83 -0.74
C GLY A 126 10.06 -9.08 -0.05
N GLN A 127 10.07 -10.00 0.92
CA GLN A 127 8.87 -10.41 1.64
C GLN A 127 8.84 -9.92 3.08
N GLN A 128 7.66 -9.55 3.57
CA GLN A 128 7.44 -9.12 4.95
C GLN A 128 6.13 -9.67 5.49
N ARG A 129 6.06 -9.95 6.80
CA ARG A 129 4.79 -10.25 7.47
C ARG A 129 4.08 -8.97 7.89
N VAL A 130 2.83 -8.81 7.47
CA VAL A 130 1.94 -7.68 7.79
C VAL A 130 0.53 -8.22 8.01
N ASP A 131 -0.15 -7.78 9.07
CA ASP A 131 -1.54 -8.16 9.40
C ASP A 131 -1.83 -9.67 9.39
N GLY A 132 -0.81 -10.48 9.66
CA GLY A 132 -0.88 -11.95 9.65
C GLY A 132 -0.53 -12.61 8.31
N PHE A 133 -0.44 -11.85 7.22
CA PHE A 133 -0.11 -12.31 5.87
C PHE A 133 1.39 -12.26 5.61
N LEU A 134 1.90 -13.17 4.76
CA LEU A 134 3.23 -13.03 4.18
C LEU A 134 3.08 -12.28 2.86
N CYS A 135 3.66 -11.09 2.75
CA CYS A 135 3.45 -10.20 1.61
C CYS A 135 4.72 -10.03 0.78
N ASN A 136 4.58 -10.00 -0.55
CA ASN A 136 5.54 -9.36 -1.44
C ASN A 136 5.46 -7.84 -1.25
N VAL A 137 6.59 -7.16 -1.17
CA VAL A 137 6.66 -5.72 -0.96
C VAL A 137 7.19 -5.02 -2.20
N TRP A 138 6.43 -4.03 -2.67
CA TRP A 138 6.74 -3.21 -3.83
C TRP A 138 6.89 -1.75 -3.43
N GLU A 139 7.90 -1.06 -3.93
CA GLU A 139 8.06 0.38 -3.80
C GLU A 139 7.88 1.03 -5.16
N LYS A 140 7.02 2.06 -5.23
CA LYS A 140 6.81 2.83 -6.44
C LYS A 140 7.14 4.30 -6.19
N VAL A 141 8.07 4.81 -6.99
CA VAL A 141 8.45 6.24 -7.16
C VAL A 141 8.76 7.01 -5.88
N GLN A 142 9.35 6.32 -4.90
CA GLN A 142 9.68 6.73 -3.53
C GLN A 142 8.47 7.28 -2.77
N PHE A 143 7.29 6.88 -3.19
CA PHE A 143 6.04 7.49 -2.80
C PHE A 143 5.15 6.53 -2.03
N ILE A 144 5.04 5.28 -2.51
CA ILE A 144 4.16 4.27 -1.95
C ILE A 144 4.85 2.92 -1.84
N TRP A 145 4.65 2.26 -0.71
CA TRP A 145 5.01 0.88 -0.45
C TRP A 145 3.73 0.06 -0.44
N TYR A 146 3.68 -0.96 -1.28
CA TYR A 146 2.51 -1.80 -1.48
C TYR A 146 2.81 -3.24 -1.08
N TYR A 147 1.95 -3.79 -0.23
CA TYR A 147 2.06 -5.12 0.33
C TYR A 147 0.97 -5.99 -0.29
N GLU A 148 1.41 -6.98 -1.07
CA GLU A 148 0.56 -7.95 -1.75
C GLU A 148 0.73 -9.31 -1.08
N ASP A 149 -0.35 -9.95 -0.65
CA ASP A 149 -0.29 -11.31 -0.11
C ASP A 149 0.31 -12.29 -1.13
N VAL A 150 1.30 -13.07 -0.70
CA VAL A 150 2.02 -14.02 -1.56
C VAL A 150 1.08 -15.09 -2.11
N GLU A 151 0.12 -15.55 -1.30
CA GLU A 151 -0.78 -16.65 -1.65
C GLU A 151 -1.95 -16.19 -2.52
N THR A 152 -2.74 -15.22 -2.04
CA THR A 152 -3.96 -14.78 -2.74
C THR A 152 -3.73 -13.72 -3.79
N LYS A 153 -2.57 -13.06 -3.79
CA LYS A 153 -2.25 -11.90 -4.63
C LYS A 153 -3.12 -10.67 -4.37
N HIS A 154 -3.85 -10.65 -3.25
CA HIS A 154 -4.66 -9.49 -2.87
C HIS A 154 -3.83 -8.42 -2.16
N PRO A 155 -4.21 -7.15 -2.26
CA PRO A 155 -3.64 -6.11 -1.42
C PRO A 155 -3.89 -6.41 0.06
N VAL A 156 -2.86 -6.18 0.89
CA VAL A 156 -2.95 -6.26 2.35
C VAL A 156 -2.79 -4.88 2.95
N GLN A 157 -1.81 -4.11 2.49
CA GLN A 157 -1.50 -2.79 3.00
C GLN A 157 -0.87 -1.93 1.91
N TRP A 158 -1.06 -0.61 2.00
CA TRP A 158 -0.09 0.31 1.43
C TRP A 158 0.24 1.44 2.38
N VAL A 159 1.47 1.93 2.28
CA VAL A 159 2.02 2.98 3.12
C VAL A 159 2.58 4.08 2.21
N PHE A 160 2.19 5.31 2.46
CA PHE A 160 2.69 6.47 1.74
C PHE A 160 3.97 7.00 2.41
N TYR A 161 4.80 7.73 1.67
CA TYR A 161 6.02 8.37 2.18
C TYR A 161 5.78 9.31 3.37
N THR A 162 4.53 9.76 3.55
CA THR A 162 4.10 10.63 4.64
C THR A 162 3.83 9.86 5.94
N GLY A 163 3.89 8.53 5.91
CA GLY A 163 3.55 7.66 7.04
C GLY A 163 2.07 7.31 7.12
N ARG A 164 1.21 7.85 6.25
CA ARG A 164 -0.19 7.41 6.13
C ARG A 164 -0.22 5.95 5.70
N SER A 165 -0.90 5.10 6.47
CA SER A 165 -1.10 3.70 6.13
C SER A 165 -2.56 3.41 5.82
N VAL A 166 -2.77 2.49 4.89
CA VAL A 166 -4.07 1.95 4.55
C VAL A 166 -3.97 0.43 4.62
N HIS A 167 -4.88 -0.18 5.35
CA HIS A 167 -4.95 -1.61 5.59
C HIS A 167 -6.23 -2.14 4.96
N VAL A 168 -6.13 -3.23 4.21
CA VAL A 168 -7.25 -3.86 3.53
C VAL A 168 -7.94 -4.82 4.50
N MET A 169 -9.21 -4.56 4.80
CA MET A 169 -10.03 -5.42 5.65
C MET A 169 -10.78 -6.47 4.83
N THR A 170 -11.32 -6.08 3.67
CA THR A 170 -12.00 -6.95 2.72
C THR A 170 -11.56 -6.63 1.30
N PHE A 171 -11.60 -7.62 0.40
CA PHE A 171 -11.29 -7.43 -1.01
C PHE A 171 -12.18 -8.34 -1.86
N GLU A 172 -13.19 -7.74 -2.49
CA GLU A 172 -14.25 -8.43 -3.21
C GLU A 172 -14.09 -8.19 -4.71
N VAL A 173 -13.38 -9.11 -5.37
CA VAL A 173 -13.12 -9.06 -6.81
C VAL A 173 -14.42 -9.17 -7.60
N GLY A 174 -14.63 -8.26 -8.55
CA GLY A 174 -15.79 -8.23 -9.44
C GLY A 174 -17.05 -7.62 -8.83
N ALA A 175 -16.99 -7.12 -7.59
CA ALA A 175 -18.09 -6.37 -7.00
C ALA A 175 -18.33 -5.05 -7.75
N VAL A 176 -19.60 -4.68 -7.88
CA VAL A 176 -20.06 -3.48 -8.60
C VAL A 176 -21.08 -2.72 -7.78
N LEU A 177 -21.01 -1.40 -7.84
CA LEU A 177 -21.98 -0.51 -7.20
C LEU A 177 -23.11 -0.15 -8.17
N GLU A 178 -24.33 0.02 -7.66
CA GLU A 178 -25.48 0.43 -8.47
C GLU A 178 -25.23 1.77 -9.20
N GLU A 179 -25.64 1.84 -10.47
CA GLU A 179 -25.37 2.99 -11.35
C GLU A 179 -25.79 4.34 -10.75
N ALA A 180 -26.91 4.36 -10.03
CA ALA A 180 -27.44 5.57 -9.40
C ALA A 180 -26.51 6.19 -8.34
N GLN A 181 -25.64 5.39 -7.72
CA GLN A 181 -24.73 5.85 -6.67
C GLN A 181 -23.52 6.61 -7.22
N TRP A 182 -23.23 6.48 -8.52
CA TRP A 182 -22.08 7.12 -9.17
C TRP A 182 -22.32 8.58 -9.57
N GLN A 183 -23.45 9.17 -9.18
CA GLN A 183 -23.80 10.54 -9.52
C GLN A 183 -23.41 11.50 -8.41
N ALA A 184 -22.60 12.50 -8.75
CA ALA A 184 -22.36 13.63 -7.86
C ALA A 184 -23.68 14.41 -7.65
N PRO A 185 -23.94 14.92 -6.43
CA PRO A 185 -25.13 15.71 -6.16
C PRO A 185 -25.22 17.00 -6.98
N GLU A 186 -26.44 17.48 -7.24
CA GLU A 186 -26.68 18.69 -8.06
C GLU A 186 -25.94 19.94 -7.55
N TYR A 187 -25.81 20.09 -6.23
CA TYR A 187 -25.15 21.24 -5.61
C TYR A 187 -23.62 21.25 -5.80
N CYS A 188 -23.03 20.18 -6.34
CA CYS A 188 -21.65 20.19 -6.80
C CYS A 188 -21.46 20.98 -8.09
N PHE A 189 -22.52 21.24 -8.84
CA PHE A 189 -22.49 21.97 -10.12
C PHE A 189 -23.00 23.42 -9.99
N GLU A 190 -23.50 23.80 -8.82
CA GLU A 190 -23.90 25.17 -8.52
C GLU A 190 -22.66 26.07 -8.39
N LYS A 191 -22.72 27.27 -8.98
CA LYS A 191 -21.65 28.27 -8.83
C LYS A 191 -21.64 28.79 -7.39
N LYS A 192 -20.58 28.51 -6.64
CA LYS A 192 -20.40 29.07 -5.29
C LYS A 192 -19.86 30.50 -5.40
N GLU A 193 -20.67 31.49 -5.03
CA GLU A 193 -20.18 32.84 -4.75
C GLU A 193 -19.43 32.83 -3.41
N GLY A 194 -18.10 32.95 -3.46
CA GLY A 194 -17.23 33.03 -2.28
C GLY A 194 -16.87 31.67 -1.70
N GLU A 195 -15.61 31.26 -1.91
CA GLU A 195 -15.04 30.05 -1.31
C GLU A 195 -15.10 30.15 0.23
N ASN A 196 -15.74 29.18 0.88
CA ASN A 196 -15.85 29.12 2.33
C ASN A 196 -14.54 28.57 2.93
N PRO A 197 -13.72 29.37 3.65
CA PRO A 197 -12.38 28.98 4.09
C PRO A 197 -12.36 27.88 5.16
N LYS A 198 -13.50 27.57 5.78
CA LYS A 198 -13.56 26.70 6.97
C LYS A 198 -13.47 25.20 6.67
N PHE A 199 -13.77 24.78 5.44
CA PHE A 199 -13.63 23.37 5.03
C PHE A 199 -12.23 23.06 4.46
N GLN A 200 -11.49 24.11 4.13
CA GLN A 200 -10.10 24.03 3.70
C GLN A 200 -9.24 23.34 4.78
N SER A 201 -9.56 23.47 6.07
CA SER A 201 -8.80 22.83 7.16
C SER A 201 -9.10 21.34 7.37
N ILE A 202 -10.25 20.83 6.93
CA ILE A 202 -10.59 19.39 7.05
C ILE A 202 -9.97 18.63 5.88
N ILE A 203 -9.88 19.28 4.71
CA ILE A 203 -9.30 18.70 3.50
C ILE A 203 -7.79 18.97 3.37
N SER A 204 -7.23 20.02 4.00
CA SER A 204 -5.88 20.53 3.68
C SER A 204 -4.72 19.59 3.93
N GLU A 205 -4.79 18.64 4.87
CA GLU A 205 -3.62 17.79 5.15
C GLU A 205 -3.58 16.54 4.26
N GLY A 206 -4.72 15.87 4.05
CA GLY A 206 -4.80 14.71 3.16
C GLY A 206 -4.76 15.06 1.67
N PHE A 207 -5.34 16.19 1.26
CA PHE A 207 -5.51 16.58 -0.14
C PHE A 207 -4.27 17.23 -0.76
N GLN A 208 -3.56 18.10 -0.01
CA GLN A 208 -2.28 18.64 -0.49
C GLN A 208 -1.22 17.54 -0.61
N GLN A 209 -1.25 16.53 0.26
CA GLN A 209 -0.39 15.35 0.13
C GLN A 209 -0.74 14.52 -1.10
N SER A 210 -2.04 14.27 -1.39
CA SER A 210 -2.51 13.53 -2.58
C SER A 210 -2.21 14.23 -3.92
N LEU A 211 -2.25 15.58 -3.95
CA LEU A 211 -1.86 16.37 -5.12
C LEU A 211 -0.36 16.27 -5.44
N MET A 212 0.50 16.38 -4.42
CA MET A 212 1.96 16.28 -4.58
C MET A 212 2.38 14.85 -4.91
N SER A 213 1.68 13.88 -4.32
CA SER A 213 1.73 12.43 -4.48
C SER A 213 1.55 11.93 -5.92
N LYS A 214 0.45 12.31 -6.59
CA LYS A 214 0.07 11.73 -7.89
C LYS A 214 0.97 12.21 -9.03
N LYS A 215 1.67 13.34 -8.88
CA LYS A 215 2.66 13.84 -9.84
C LYS A 215 3.85 12.88 -10.02
N TYR A 216 4.18 12.08 -9.01
CA TYR A 216 5.26 11.10 -9.05
C TYR A 216 4.83 9.74 -9.64
N LEU A 217 3.55 9.38 -9.57
CA LEU A 217 3.02 8.12 -10.14
C LEU A 217 2.88 8.15 -11.67
N LYS A 218 3.10 9.31 -12.28
CA LYS A 218 3.36 9.44 -13.71
C LYS A 218 4.78 8.92 -13.95
N GLY A 219 4.91 7.63 -14.26
CA GLY A 219 6.11 7.12 -14.94
C GLY A 219 6.36 7.94 -16.21
N PRO A 220 7.62 7.94 -16.73
CA PRO A 220 8.04 8.78 -17.86
C PRO A 220 7.13 8.64 -19.09
#